data_AF-A0A317PV85-F1
#
_entry.id   AF-A0A317PV85-F1
#
_cell.length_a   1.000
_cell.length_b   1.000
_cell.length_c   1.000
_cell.angle_alpha   90.00
_cell.angle_beta   90.00
_cell.angle_gamma   90.00
#
_symmetry.space_group_name_H-M   'P 1'
#
loop_
_entity.id
_entity.type
_entity.pdbx_description
1 polymer ?
#
loop_
_entity_poly.entity_id
_entity_poly.type
_entity_poly.pdbx_seq_one_letter_code
_entity_poly.pdbx_strand_id
1 'polypeptide(L)'
;MDIREQIMSTIAASKEAAAVPTGCKACERKGIPLFPLRVAAVPKGLVSSSWSPPVLPRPVELSGGEFKYALRTLRMGFLYVLLDKCAWQGYEVTADCCMRYFNPYDSRPSNYVEPLSPRCHTINHDIKTRFIHIDNSLFSEVWLAFSSDPWSKEVLEGYKSGRLPGDRFTKLTVSKDGTVQAEGGLVVDSSLSALTNNVAEFATDFFPNVAWMGDELTGGAHGFHSLKNREKLSWMGKYISALGSQYRCEVMAVPMNDPVGIVEELNIGRLHISEARDAYLQQPGVFHQALVSGAIAWTMKSIQKNAEASSQPLFERPSSGYPMAFTQTKTQEQVAEDATARQYSRLQQSYDEEKRVQFQQEHDRVLGRFSQKIEAIGKDLAAWYRNTGWLAMINNDYTPDVSTDSWVCQFATVTACIQGGRNGQLNKGGMVRVA
;
A
#
# COMPACT_ATOMS: atom_id res chain seq x y z
N MET A 1 -15.23 -32.14 -36.62
CA MET A 1 -14.13 -31.18 -36.47
C MET A 1 -13.51 -30.98 -37.83
N ASP A 2 -13.47 -29.74 -38.30
CA ASP A 2 -12.82 -29.36 -39.56
C ASP A 2 -11.30 -29.53 -39.42
N ILE A 3 -10.62 -30.01 -40.47
CA ILE A 3 -9.16 -30.18 -40.51
C ILE A 3 -8.46 -28.85 -40.19
N ARG A 4 -9.05 -27.72 -40.60
CA ARG A 4 -8.54 -26.38 -40.27
C ARG A 4 -8.58 -26.09 -38.77
N GLU A 5 -9.67 -26.44 -38.08
CA GLU A 5 -9.78 -26.27 -36.63
C GLU A 5 -8.74 -27.11 -35.89
N GLN A 6 -8.50 -28.34 -36.36
CA GLN A 6 -7.50 -29.23 -35.77
C GLN A 6 -6.07 -28.71 -35.98
N ILE A 7 -5.76 -28.16 -37.16
CA ILE A 7 -4.46 -27.52 -37.43
C ILE A 7 -4.26 -26.30 -36.53
N MET A 8 -5.25 -25.42 -36.43
CA MET A 8 -5.17 -24.23 -35.57
C MET A 8 -5.01 -24.58 -34.09
N SER A 9 -5.75 -25.58 -33.62
CA SER A 9 -5.61 -26.12 -32.26
C SER A 9 -4.20 -26.67 -32.00
N THR A 10 -3.64 -27.42 -32.95
CA THR A 10 -2.29 -27.98 -32.84
C THR A 10 -1.21 -26.89 -32.82
N ILE A 11 -1.36 -25.84 -33.64
CA ILE A 11 -0.45 -24.68 -33.64
C ILE A 11 -0.49 -23.96 -32.30
N ALA A 12 -1.69 -23.71 -31.75
CA ALA A 12 -1.85 -23.07 -30.45
C ALA A 12 -1.19 -23.88 -29.33
N ALA A 13 -1.45 -25.19 -29.27
CA ALA A 13 -0.83 -26.09 -28.30
C ALA A 13 0.71 -26.14 -28.44
N SER A 14 1.23 -26.11 -29.67
CA SER A 14 2.67 -26.06 -29.91
C SER A 14 3.30 -24.76 -29.41
N LYS A 15 2.64 -23.62 -29.60
CA LYS A 15 3.11 -22.33 -29.07
C LYS A 15 3.08 -22.30 -27.54
N GLU A 16 2.04 -22.84 -26.94
CA GLU A 16 1.90 -22.97 -25.48
C GLU A 16 3.04 -23.82 -24.89
N ALA A 17 3.33 -24.98 -25.51
CA ALA A 17 4.44 -25.83 -25.10
C ALA A 17 5.81 -25.15 -25.26
N ALA A 18 6.00 -24.38 -26.33
CA ALA A 18 7.24 -23.64 -26.57
C ALA A 18 7.45 -22.47 -25.59
N ALA A 19 6.40 -21.96 -24.96
CA ALA A 19 6.50 -20.92 -23.93
C ALA A 19 7.05 -21.45 -22.59
N VAL A 20 7.09 -22.77 -22.40
CA VAL A 20 7.61 -23.42 -21.19
C VAL A 20 9.15 -23.40 -21.20
N PRO A 21 9.81 -22.82 -20.19
CA PRO A 21 11.27 -22.77 -20.13
C PRO A 21 11.88 -24.16 -19.89
N THR A 22 12.98 -24.45 -20.59
CA THR A 22 13.80 -25.65 -20.38
C THR A 22 14.75 -25.48 -19.19
N GLY A 23 14.96 -26.52 -18.38
CA GLY A 23 15.91 -26.49 -17.25
C GLY A 23 15.29 -25.98 -15.94
N CYS A 24 16.10 -25.34 -15.10
CA CYS A 24 15.63 -24.74 -13.86
C CYS A 24 14.57 -23.66 -14.13
N LYS A 25 13.35 -23.88 -13.63
CA LYS A 25 12.18 -22.98 -13.76
C LYS A 25 12.40 -21.57 -13.19
N ALA A 26 13.49 -21.32 -12.48
CA ALA A 26 13.78 -20.00 -11.90
C ALA A 26 14.95 -19.27 -12.60
N CYS A 27 16.11 -19.93 -12.77
CA CYS A 27 17.36 -19.23 -13.13
C CYS A 27 17.97 -19.62 -14.49
N GLU A 28 17.39 -20.57 -15.23
CA GLU A 28 17.92 -21.06 -16.52
C GLU A 28 17.01 -20.69 -17.71
N ARG A 29 16.25 -19.60 -17.56
CA ARG A 29 15.37 -19.06 -18.60
C ARG A 29 16.19 -18.45 -19.74
N LYS A 30 15.65 -18.49 -20.96
CA LYS A 30 16.33 -18.07 -22.20
C LYS A 30 15.43 -17.14 -23.01
N GLY A 31 16.05 -16.20 -23.73
CA GLY A 31 15.37 -15.22 -24.58
C GLY A 31 15.69 -13.78 -24.16
N ILE A 32 14.92 -12.83 -24.68
CA ILE A 32 15.04 -11.40 -24.36
C ILE A 32 14.66 -11.18 -22.89
N PRO A 33 15.57 -10.70 -22.04
CA PRO A 33 15.34 -10.52 -20.62
C PRO A 33 14.55 -9.24 -20.33
N LEU A 34 13.51 -9.36 -19.52
CA LEU A 34 12.75 -8.22 -19.00
C LEU A 34 12.81 -8.25 -17.46
N PHE A 35 12.97 -7.09 -16.84
CA PHE A 35 12.93 -6.89 -15.39
C PHE A 35 11.60 -6.24 -15.00
N PRO A 36 10.59 -6.99 -14.55
CA PRO A 36 9.31 -6.43 -14.18
C PRO A 36 9.42 -5.56 -12.91
N LEU A 37 8.84 -4.38 -12.96
CA LEU A 37 8.71 -3.44 -11.85
C LEU A 37 7.22 -3.19 -11.57
N ARG A 38 6.91 -2.62 -10.42
CA ARG A 38 5.57 -2.09 -10.12
C ARG A 38 5.62 -0.61 -9.80
N VAL A 39 4.58 0.09 -10.19
CA VAL A 39 4.30 1.41 -9.64
C VAL A 39 3.66 1.23 -8.27
N ALA A 40 4.22 1.89 -7.25
CA ALA A 40 3.71 1.84 -5.88
C ALA A 40 3.52 3.25 -5.31
N ALA A 41 2.60 3.38 -4.35
CA ALA A 41 2.56 4.53 -3.46
C ALA A 41 3.63 4.34 -2.38
N VAL A 42 4.52 5.31 -2.24
CA VAL A 42 5.57 5.32 -1.23
C VAL A 42 5.48 6.58 -0.38
N PRO A 43 5.92 6.57 0.88
CA PRO A 43 5.97 7.77 1.71
C PRO A 43 6.73 8.89 0.98
N LYS A 44 6.23 10.12 1.10
CA LYS A 44 6.80 11.29 0.40
C LYS A 44 8.30 11.49 0.66
N GLY A 45 8.75 11.15 1.87
CA GLY A 45 10.15 11.23 2.29
C GLY A 45 11.06 10.08 1.84
N LEU A 46 10.55 9.05 1.14
CA LEU A 46 11.38 7.93 0.68
C LEU A 46 12.50 8.43 -0.26
N VAL A 47 13.74 7.98 0.03
CA VAL A 47 15.02 8.45 -0.53
C VAL A 47 15.31 9.92 -0.20
N SER A 48 14.47 10.84 -0.68
CA SER A 48 14.41 12.26 -0.33
C SER A 48 13.11 12.86 -0.85
N SER A 49 12.74 14.05 -0.39
CA SER A 49 11.56 14.75 -0.91
C SER A 49 11.69 15.16 -2.39
N SER A 50 12.91 15.36 -2.88
CA SER A 50 13.22 15.71 -4.27
C SER A 50 13.42 14.49 -5.18
N TRP A 51 13.51 13.29 -4.63
CA TRP A 51 13.62 12.07 -5.45
C TRP A 51 12.28 11.78 -6.13
N SER A 52 12.25 11.92 -7.45
CA SER A 52 11.06 11.76 -8.28
C SER A 52 11.42 10.90 -9.50
N PRO A 53 11.32 9.57 -9.39
CA PRO A 53 11.56 8.69 -10.53
C PRO A 53 10.48 8.90 -11.59
N PRO A 54 10.79 8.69 -12.88
CA PRO A 54 9.84 8.84 -13.97
C PRO A 54 8.78 7.75 -13.87
N VAL A 55 7.61 8.12 -13.34
CA VAL A 55 6.41 7.30 -13.35
C VAL A 55 5.44 7.93 -14.33
N LEU A 56 4.91 7.13 -15.26
CA LEU A 56 3.89 7.59 -16.20
C LEU A 56 2.70 8.20 -15.43
N PRO A 57 1.99 9.20 -16.00
CA PRO A 57 0.81 9.78 -15.37
C PRO A 57 -0.16 8.71 -14.89
N ARG A 58 -0.66 8.88 -13.67
CA ARG A 58 -1.60 7.93 -13.04
C ARG A 58 -3.02 8.49 -13.12
N PRO A 59 -4.03 7.63 -13.22
CA PRO A 59 -5.43 8.06 -13.27
C PRO A 59 -5.92 8.67 -11.95
N VAL A 60 -5.17 8.47 -10.86
CA VAL A 60 -5.40 9.08 -9.55
C VAL A 60 -4.13 9.84 -9.18
N GLU A 61 -4.27 11.09 -8.77
CA GLU A 61 -3.19 11.89 -8.19
C GLU A 61 -3.18 11.72 -6.67
N LEU A 62 -1.99 11.54 -6.07
CA LEU A 62 -1.83 11.47 -4.60
C LEU A 62 -1.74 12.89 -4.01
N SER A 63 -2.90 13.55 -3.97
CA SER A 63 -3.04 14.94 -3.54
C SER A 63 -2.94 15.13 -2.01
N GLY A 64 -3.05 14.05 -1.23
CA GLY A 64 -2.95 14.09 0.23
C GLY A 64 -1.57 14.51 0.74
N GLY A 65 -0.52 14.38 -0.08
CA GLY A 65 0.82 14.89 0.25
C GLY A 65 1.61 14.08 1.26
N GLU A 66 1.08 12.95 1.75
CA GLU A 66 1.81 11.99 2.59
C GLU A 66 2.57 10.94 1.76
N PHE A 67 2.11 10.69 0.53
CA PHE A 67 2.66 9.72 -0.40
C PHE A 67 3.06 10.36 -1.74
N LYS A 68 3.88 9.65 -2.50
CA LYS A 68 4.20 9.91 -3.91
C LYS A 68 4.25 8.58 -4.68
N TYR A 69 4.15 8.62 -6.01
CA TYR A 69 4.40 7.44 -6.82
C TYR A 69 5.90 7.22 -7.02
N ALA A 70 6.31 5.96 -6.97
CA ALA A 70 7.66 5.53 -7.32
C ALA A 70 7.65 4.13 -7.92
N LEU A 71 8.78 3.74 -8.55
CA LEU A 71 8.99 2.38 -9.00
C LEU A 71 9.58 1.54 -7.86
N ARG A 72 8.98 0.37 -7.65
CA ARG A 72 9.46 -0.67 -6.74
C ARG A 72 9.64 -1.98 -7.49
N THR A 73 10.43 -2.89 -6.94
CA THR A 73 10.38 -4.29 -7.37
C THR A 73 9.01 -4.90 -7.11
N LEU A 74 8.67 -5.97 -7.83
CA LEU A 74 7.43 -6.68 -7.57
C LEU A 74 7.37 -7.18 -6.13
N ARG A 75 6.18 -7.10 -5.55
CA ARG A 75 5.86 -7.72 -4.25
C ARG A 75 5.55 -9.21 -4.44
N MET A 76 5.38 -9.92 -3.33
CA MET A 76 4.90 -11.30 -3.37
C MET A 76 3.55 -11.40 -4.11
N GLY A 77 3.43 -12.36 -5.01
CA GLY A 77 2.23 -12.56 -5.83
C GLY A 77 2.52 -13.35 -7.10
N PHE A 78 1.79 -13.05 -8.17
CA PHE A 78 1.83 -13.80 -9.43
C PHE A 78 1.95 -12.85 -10.61
N LEU A 79 2.95 -13.09 -11.46
CA LEU A 79 3.11 -12.41 -12.73
C LEU A 79 2.65 -13.32 -13.87
N TYR A 80 1.73 -12.81 -14.68
CA TYR A 80 1.20 -13.46 -15.86
C TYR A 80 1.67 -12.74 -17.13
N VAL A 81 2.09 -13.52 -18.11
CA VAL A 81 2.57 -13.05 -19.41
C VAL A 81 1.76 -13.72 -20.50
N LEU A 82 0.95 -12.95 -21.22
CA LEU A 82 0.22 -13.41 -22.39
C LEU A 82 1.00 -13.05 -23.65
N LEU A 83 1.45 -14.06 -24.37
CA LEU A 83 2.31 -13.96 -25.55
C LEU A 83 1.49 -14.10 -26.83
N ASP A 84 1.53 -13.09 -27.70
CA ASP A 84 0.75 -13.00 -28.95
C ASP A 84 -0.74 -13.35 -28.76
N LYS A 85 -1.29 -13.10 -27.56
CA LYS A 85 -2.65 -13.51 -27.15
C LYS A 85 -2.96 -15.00 -27.28
N CYS A 86 -1.94 -15.85 -27.36
CA CYS A 86 -2.11 -17.28 -27.65
C CYS A 86 -1.44 -18.22 -26.64
N ALA A 87 -0.43 -17.77 -25.91
CA ALA A 87 0.30 -18.62 -24.97
C ALA A 87 0.52 -17.90 -23.64
N TRP A 88 0.40 -18.63 -22.53
CA TRP A 88 0.64 -18.08 -21.21
C TRP A 88 1.99 -18.51 -20.62
N GLN A 89 2.65 -17.57 -19.94
CA GLN A 89 3.67 -17.88 -18.93
C GLN A 89 3.20 -17.36 -17.57
N GLY A 90 3.42 -18.15 -16.52
CA GLY A 90 3.14 -17.77 -15.14
C GLY A 90 4.42 -17.75 -14.31
N TYR A 91 4.54 -16.79 -13.41
CA TYR A 91 5.61 -16.73 -12.44
C TYR A 91 5.08 -16.49 -11.04
N GLU A 92 5.46 -17.34 -10.10
CA GLU A 92 5.34 -17.05 -8.68
C GLU A 92 6.45 -16.05 -8.31
N VAL A 93 6.08 -14.97 -7.64
CA VAL A 93 6.98 -13.90 -7.23
C VAL A 93 7.14 -13.95 -5.72
N THR A 94 8.36 -14.10 -5.23
CA THR A 94 8.68 -14.07 -3.80
C THR A 94 8.64 -12.63 -3.27
N ALA A 95 8.65 -12.47 -1.94
CA ALA A 95 8.69 -11.14 -1.30
C ALA A 95 9.90 -10.29 -1.73
N ASP A 96 11.04 -10.91 -2.01
CA ASP A 96 12.28 -10.25 -2.46
C ASP A 96 12.42 -10.17 -4.00
N CYS A 97 11.32 -10.33 -4.74
CA CYS A 97 11.20 -10.22 -6.21
C CYS A 97 11.97 -11.30 -6.99
N CYS A 98 12.18 -12.48 -6.40
CA CYS A 98 12.64 -13.63 -7.16
C CYS A 98 11.45 -14.32 -7.84
N MET A 99 11.62 -14.73 -9.11
CA MET A 99 10.54 -15.36 -9.86
C MET A 99 10.83 -16.82 -10.19
N ARG A 100 9.81 -17.66 -10.05
CA ARG A 100 9.80 -19.08 -10.43
C ARG A 100 8.66 -19.35 -11.39
N TYR A 101 8.99 -19.91 -12.55
CA TYR A 101 8.00 -20.28 -13.56
C TYR A 101 7.08 -21.39 -13.05
N PHE A 102 5.79 -21.26 -13.32
CA PHE A 102 4.80 -22.31 -13.23
C PHE A 102 3.92 -22.28 -14.50
N ASN A 103 3.28 -23.41 -14.81
CA ASN A 103 2.30 -23.45 -15.90
C ASN A 103 0.95 -22.93 -15.37
N PRO A 104 0.39 -21.84 -15.93
CA PRO A 104 -0.88 -21.28 -15.47
C PRO A 104 -2.08 -22.23 -15.56
N TYR A 105 -2.02 -23.24 -16.42
CA TYR A 105 -3.09 -24.21 -16.61
C TYR A 105 -2.98 -25.48 -15.77
N ASP A 106 -1.85 -25.69 -15.09
CA ASP A 106 -1.68 -26.81 -14.15
C ASP A 106 -2.51 -26.54 -12.87
N SER A 107 -2.40 -27.43 -11.87
CA SER A 107 -3.01 -27.20 -10.56
C SER A 107 -2.60 -25.82 -10.02
N ARG A 108 -3.59 -25.06 -9.54
CA ARG A 108 -3.40 -23.71 -9.00
C ARG A 108 -2.26 -23.70 -7.97
N PRO A 109 -1.28 -22.79 -8.09
CA PRO A 109 -0.24 -22.68 -7.08
C PRO A 109 -0.83 -22.24 -5.74
N SER A 110 -0.11 -22.55 -4.66
CA SER A 110 -0.46 -22.05 -3.32
C SER A 110 -0.53 -20.52 -3.32
N ASN A 111 -1.49 -19.93 -2.60
CA ASN A 111 -1.58 -18.48 -2.43
C ASN A 111 -0.35 -17.89 -1.72
N TYR A 112 0.36 -18.71 -0.93
CA TYR A 112 1.65 -18.35 -0.36
C TYR A 112 2.79 -18.81 -1.27
N VAL A 113 3.64 -17.86 -1.68
CA VAL A 113 4.83 -18.12 -2.49
C VAL A 113 6.04 -18.35 -1.60
N GLU A 114 6.58 -19.58 -1.65
CA GLU A 114 7.78 -19.91 -0.90
C GLU A 114 9.02 -19.13 -1.41
N PRO A 115 9.88 -18.62 -0.50
CA PRO A 115 11.16 -18.04 -0.85
C PRO A 115 12.05 -18.97 -1.69
N LEU A 116 13.04 -18.42 -2.39
CA LEU A 116 14.08 -19.25 -3.00
C LEU A 116 14.88 -20.00 -1.93
N SER A 117 15.44 -21.14 -2.34
CA SER A 117 16.32 -21.90 -1.44
C SER A 117 17.53 -21.04 -1.04
N PRO A 118 18.02 -21.13 0.21
CA PRO A 118 19.19 -20.39 0.65
C PRO A 118 20.42 -20.62 -0.25
N ARG A 119 20.56 -21.84 -0.80
CA ARG A 119 21.64 -22.18 -1.74
C ARG A 119 21.57 -21.35 -3.03
N CYS A 120 20.38 -21.04 -3.54
CA CYS A 120 20.25 -20.17 -4.71
C CYS A 120 20.76 -18.74 -4.43
N HIS A 121 20.60 -18.23 -3.21
CA HIS A 121 21.12 -16.92 -2.83
C HIS A 121 22.64 -16.91 -2.68
N THR A 122 23.25 -17.99 -2.15
CA THR A 122 24.70 -18.03 -1.94
C THR A 122 25.49 -18.09 -3.24
N ILE A 123 24.90 -18.64 -4.30
CA ILE A 123 25.51 -18.70 -5.64
C ILE A 123 24.97 -17.63 -6.61
N ASN A 124 24.30 -16.59 -6.09
CA ASN A 124 23.76 -15.46 -6.84
C ASN A 124 22.72 -15.81 -7.93
N HIS A 125 22.08 -16.98 -7.84
CA HIS A 125 21.00 -17.33 -8.77
C HIS A 125 19.77 -16.44 -8.58
N ASP A 126 19.58 -15.88 -7.37
CA ASP A 126 18.52 -14.91 -7.05
C ASP A 126 18.60 -13.62 -7.88
N ILE A 127 19.74 -13.33 -8.50
CA ILE A 127 19.85 -12.20 -9.44
C ILE A 127 19.21 -12.58 -10.78
N LYS A 128 19.52 -13.78 -11.30
CA LYS A 128 18.95 -14.29 -12.56
C LYS A 128 17.43 -14.47 -12.46
N THR A 129 16.92 -14.85 -11.28
CA THR A 129 15.50 -15.11 -11.08
C THR A 129 14.63 -13.85 -11.18
N ARG A 130 15.21 -12.64 -11.15
CA ARG A 130 14.48 -11.37 -11.26
C ARG A 130 14.12 -10.98 -12.69
N PHE A 131 14.54 -11.76 -13.68
CA PHE A 131 14.27 -11.50 -15.08
C PHE A 131 13.35 -12.57 -15.67
N ILE A 132 12.24 -12.15 -16.29
CA ILE A 132 11.49 -13.02 -17.21
C ILE A 132 12.18 -13.00 -18.57
N HIS A 133 11.96 -14.02 -19.39
CA HIS A 133 12.60 -14.10 -20.71
C HIS A 133 11.59 -14.44 -21.79
N ILE A 134 11.64 -13.69 -22.90
CA ILE A 134 10.73 -13.83 -24.03
C ILE A 134 11.50 -14.40 -25.22
N ASP A 135 11.02 -15.49 -25.81
CA ASP A 135 11.56 -15.98 -27.08
C ASP A 135 11.06 -15.12 -28.24
N ASN A 136 11.86 -14.14 -28.64
CA ASN A 136 11.53 -13.21 -29.73
C ASN A 136 11.61 -13.83 -31.12
N SER A 137 12.01 -15.10 -31.25
CA SER A 137 11.89 -15.84 -32.50
C SER A 137 10.46 -16.36 -32.72
N LEU A 138 9.71 -16.55 -31.63
CA LEU A 138 8.36 -17.11 -31.61
C LEU A 138 7.28 -16.08 -31.33
N PHE A 139 7.57 -15.08 -30.50
CA PHE A 139 6.60 -14.11 -29.99
C PHE A 139 7.06 -12.68 -30.20
N SER A 140 6.11 -11.77 -30.42
CA SER A 140 6.41 -10.35 -30.69
C SER A 140 5.57 -9.37 -29.88
N GLU A 141 4.36 -9.77 -29.48
CA GLU A 141 3.45 -9.01 -28.63
C GLU A 141 3.42 -9.64 -27.23
N VAL A 142 3.66 -8.84 -26.19
CA VAL A 142 3.77 -9.32 -24.81
C VAL A 142 2.87 -8.49 -23.90
N TRP A 143 2.00 -9.16 -23.16
CA TRP A 143 1.01 -8.56 -22.27
C TRP A 143 1.28 -8.99 -20.84
N LEU A 144 1.71 -8.07 -19.99
CA LEU A 144 2.10 -8.33 -18.60
C LEU A 144 1.01 -7.90 -17.62
N ALA A 145 0.67 -8.77 -16.67
CA ALA A 145 -0.21 -8.45 -15.55
C ALA A 145 0.30 -9.07 -14.25
N PHE A 146 0.28 -8.29 -13.17
CA PHE A 146 0.67 -8.73 -11.84
C PHE A 146 -0.55 -8.81 -10.91
N SER A 147 -0.71 -9.92 -10.18
CA SER A 147 -1.85 -10.22 -9.31
C SER A 147 -1.38 -10.61 -7.90
N SER A 148 -2.17 -10.27 -6.87
CA SER A 148 -1.95 -10.78 -5.51
C SER A 148 -2.17 -12.29 -5.44
N ASP A 149 -3.19 -12.77 -6.15
CA ASP A 149 -3.68 -14.15 -6.05
C ASP A 149 -3.55 -14.88 -7.40
N PRO A 150 -3.47 -16.22 -7.38
CA PRO A 150 -3.41 -16.97 -8.62
C PRO A 150 -4.76 -16.94 -9.35
N TRP A 151 -4.72 -16.58 -10.63
CA TRP A 151 -5.86 -16.59 -11.56
C TRP A 151 -6.37 -18.01 -11.82
N SER A 152 -7.69 -18.14 -11.94
CA SER A 152 -8.36 -19.38 -12.35
C SER A 152 -8.27 -19.57 -13.86
N LYS A 153 -8.60 -20.78 -14.33
CA LYS A 153 -8.64 -21.10 -15.77
C LYS A 153 -9.64 -20.21 -16.50
N GLU A 154 -10.77 -19.92 -15.86
CA GLU A 154 -11.83 -19.07 -16.39
C GLU A 154 -11.37 -17.62 -16.60
N VAL A 155 -10.52 -17.11 -15.71
CA VAL A 155 -9.89 -15.78 -15.82
C VAL A 155 -8.86 -15.78 -16.96
N LEU A 156 -7.97 -16.79 -16.99
CA LEU A 156 -6.96 -16.94 -18.05
C LEU A 156 -7.60 -17.00 -19.44
N GLU A 157 -8.65 -17.83 -19.62
CA GLU A 157 -9.40 -17.92 -20.87
C GLU A 157 -10.21 -16.65 -21.15
N GLY A 158 -10.74 -16.00 -20.11
CA GLY A 158 -11.42 -14.71 -20.24
C GLY A 158 -10.53 -13.63 -20.86
N TYR A 159 -9.29 -13.51 -20.41
CA TYR A 159 -8.33 -12.57 -20.98
C TYR A 159 -7.80 -13.04 -22.34
N LYS A 160 -7.48 -14.32 -22.51
CA LYS A 160 -6.97 -14.89 -23.77
C LYS A 160 -7.97 -14.74 -24.93
N SER A 161 -9.27 -14.96 -24.66
CA SER A 161 -10.36 -14.80 -25.64
C SER A 161 -10.77 -13.35 -25.90
N GLY A 162 -10.29 -12.39 -25.10
CA GLY A 162 -10.72 -11.00 -25.17
C GLY A 162 -12.11 -10.73 -24.57
N ARG A 163 -12.73 -11.72 -23.91
CA ARG A 163 -13.98 -11.54 -23.14
C ARG A 163 -13.78 -10.55 -21.99
N LEU A 164 -12.62 -10.62 -21.33
CA LEU A 164 -12.22 -9.67 -20.29
C LEU A 164 -11.38 -8.53 -20.89
N PRO A 165 -11.49 -7.28 -20.37
CA PRO A 165 -10.81 -6.12 -20.94
C PRO A 165 -9.27 -6.22 -20.90
N GLY A 166 -8.64 -5.93 -22.04
CA GLY A 166 -7.17 -5.97 -22.16
C GLY A 166 -6.42 -4.78 -21.56
N ASP A 167 -7.11 -3.74 -21.07
CA ASP A 167 -6.51 -2.54 -20.45
C ASP A 167 -5.85 -2.83 -19.11
N ARG A 168 -6.13 -4.01 -18.55
CA ARG A 168 -5.49 -4.59 -17.37
C ARG A 168 -3.98 -4.82 -17.56
N PHE A 169 -3.52 -5.00 -18.79
CA PHE A 169 -2.15 -5.41 -19.10
C PHE A 169 -1.25 -4.23 -19.43
N THR A 170 0.00 -4.32 -19.00
CA THR A 170 1.10 -3.53 -19.56
C THR A 170 1.55 -4.22 -20.84
N LYS A 171 1.38 -3.54 -21.98
CA LYS A 171 1.64 -4.10 -23.31
C LYS A 171 2.99 -3.61 -23.81
N LEU A 172 3.76 -4.50 -24.40
CA LEU A 172 5.04 -4.19 -25.01
C LEU A 172 5.27 -5.04 -26.26
N THR A 173 6.15 -4.57 -27.13
CA THR A 173 6.59 -5.31 -28.30
C THR A 173 8.05 -5.74 -28.15
N VAL A 174 8.36 -6.94 -28.61
CA VAL A 174 9.71 -7.48 -28.69
C VAL A 174 9.99 -7.82 -30.13
N SER A 175 11.00 -7.14 -30.70
CA SER A 175 11.37 -7.29 -32.10
C SER A 175 12.40 -8.41 -32.27
N LYS A 176 12.48 -8.97 -33.48
CA LYS A 176 13.43 -10.06 -33.82
C LYS A 176 14.90 -9.63 -33.72
N ASP A 177 15.16 -8.34 -33.83
CA ASP A 177 16.49 -7.73 -33.67
C ASP A 177 16.89 -7.52 -32.20
N GLY A 178 16.02 -7.87 -31.24
CA GLY A 178 16.27 -7.73 -29.81
C GLY A 178 15.78 -6.41 -29.21
N THR A 179 15.16 -5.54 -30.01
CA THR A 179 14.60 -4.26 -29.53
C THR A 179 13.31 -4.48 -28.73
N VAL A 180 13.20 -3.86 -27.55
CA VAL A 180 12.00 -3.89 -26.70
C VAL A 180 11.36 -2.50 -26.68
N GLN A 181 10.07 -2.40 -26.99
CA GLN A 181 9.31 -1.16 -26.84
C GLN A 181 8.26 -1.32 -25.75
N ALA A 182 8.47 -0.63 -24.63
CA ALA A 182 7.56 -0.62 -23.49
C ALA A 182 7.36 0.83 -23.02
N GLU A 183 6.10 1.25 -22.85
CA GLU A 183 5.79 2.59 -22.35
C GLU A 183 6.33 2.76 -20.92
N GLY A 184 7.11 3.82 -20.67
CA GLY A 184 7.77 4.04 -19.39
C GLY A 184 8.89 3.04 -19.06
N GLY A 185 9.26 2.17 -20.01
CA GLY A 185 10.38 1.23 -19.84
C GLY A 185 11.70 1.95 -19.60
N LEU A 186 12.55 1.36 -18.76
CA LEU A 186 13.90 1.84 -18.48
C LEU A 186 14.92 0.87 -19.09
N VAL A 187 15.75 1.36 -19.99
CA VAL A 187 16.89 0.58 -20.51
C VAL A 187 17.88 0.38 -19.37
N VAL A 188 18.26 -0.86 -19.11
CA VAL A 188 19.18 -1.24 -18.04
C VAL A 188 20.48 -1.73 -18.64
N ASP A 189 21.54 -0.94 -18.43
CA ASP A 189 22.90 -1.32 -18.78
C ASP A 189 23.69 -1.84 -17.57
N SER A 190 24.94 -2.27 -17.81
CA SER A 190 25.81 -2.86 -16.78
C SER A 190 26.19 -1.93 -15.62
N SER A 191 26.01 -0.61 -15.75
CA SER A 191 26.18 0.38 -14.67
C SER A 191 25.04 0.36 -13.65
N LEU A 192 23.88 -0.18 -14.04
CA LEU A 192 22.64 -0.20 -13.26
C LEU A 192 22.12 1.20 -12.88
N SER A 193 22.62 2.27 -13.50
CA SER A 193 22.25 3.66 -13.18
C SER A 193 20.74 3.91 -13.31
N ALA A 194 20.10 3.31 -14.32
CA ALA A 194 18.66 3.36 -14.49
C ALA A 194 17.90 2.79 -13.29
N LEU A 195 18.40 1.71 -12.66
CA LEU A 195 17.77 1.11 -11.49
C LEU A 195 18.10 1.88 -10.21
N THR A 196 19.37 2.22 -9.97
CA THR A 196 19.80 2.92 -8.75
C THR A 196 19.23 4.33 -8.62
N ASN A 197 18.98 5.00 -9.74
CA ASN A 197 18.36 6.32 -9.74
C ASN A 197 16.83 6.30 -9.66
N ASN A 198 16.17 5.23 -10.12
CA ASN A 198 14.72 5.25 -10.34
C ASN A 198 13.91 4.20 -9.57
N VAL A 199 14.55 3.19 -8.98
CA VAL A 199 13.86 2.09 -8.27
C VAL A 199 14.22 2.09 -6.79
N ALA A 200 13.20 2.09 -5.93
CA ALA A 200 13.36 2.29 -4.49
C ALA A 200 14.36 1.31 -3.84
N GLU A 201 14.22 0.01 -4.14
CA GLU A 201 15.06 -1.05 -3.58
C GLU A 201 16.54 -0.94 -4.01
N PHE A 202 16.84 -0.22 -5.09
CA PHE A 202 18.21 0.07 -5.53
C PHE A 202 18.72 1.44 -5.02
N ALA A 203 17.82 2.35 -4.65
CA ALA A 203 18.15 3.72 -4.26
C ALA A 203 18.41 3.87 -2.75
N THR A 204 17.70 3.12 -1.90
CA THR A 204 17.82 3.22 -0.43
C THR A 204 17.80 1.86 0.27
N ASP A 205 18.41 1.80 1.46
CA ASP A 205 18.32 0.64 2.37
C ASP A 205 17.17 0.75 3.37
N PHE A 206 16.49 1.90 3.37
CA PHE A 206 15.53 2.28 4.37
C PHE A 206 14.21 2.73 3.74
N PHE A 207 13.13 2.19 4.26
CA PHE A 207 11.76 2.59 3.94
C PHE A 207 11.12 3.25 5.17
N PRO A 208 10.83 4.56 5.15
CA PRO A 208 10.28 5.26 6.30
C PRO A 208 8.83 4.88 6.56
N ASN A 209 8.41 4.95 7.81
CA ASN A 209 6.99 4.94 8.17
C ASN A 209 6.41 6.37 7.96
N VAL A 210 5.12 6.46 7.62
CA VAL A 210 4.41 7.75 7.46
C VAL A 210 4.22 8.47 8.81
N ALA A 211 4.17 7.69 9.89
CA ALA A 211 4.22 8.16 11.27
C ALA A 211 5.24 7.31 12.05
N TRP A 212 5.91 7.92 13.02
CA TRP A 212 6.87 7.21 13.86
C TRP A 212 6.14 6.20 14.75
N MET A 213 6.59 4.94 14.72
CA MET A 213 5.96 3.79 15.37
C MET A 213 6.97 3.06 16.29
N GLY A 214 7.88 3.82 16.91
CA GLY A 214 9.03 3.24 17.59
C GLY A 214 10.15 2.84 16.62
N ASP A 215 10.96 1.86 17.04
CA ASP A 215 12.17 1.42 16.32
C ASP A 215 11.89 0.37 15.23
N GLU A 216 10.63 -0.01 14.99
CA GLU A 216 10.27 -1.02 14.00
C GLU A 216 10.15 -0.45 12.57
N LEU A 217 11.01 -0.95 11.69
CA LEU A 217 10.95 -0.75 10.24
C LEU A 217 9.83 -1.63 9.67
N THR A 218 8.80 -1.03 9.06
CA THR A 218 7.66 -1.82 8.57
C THR A 218 7.72 -2.16 7.07
N GLY A 219 8.53 -1.45 6.29
CA GLY A 219 8.67 -1.68 4.84
C GLY A 219 7.39 -1.48 4.02
N GLY A 220 6.35 -0.87 4.60
CA GLY A 220 5.04 -0.75 3.99
C GLY A 220 4.22 -2.05 4.07
N ALA A 221 3.19 -2.17 3.23
CA ALA A 221 2.27 -3.31 3.28
C ALA A 221 2.92 -4.65 2.88
N HIS A 222 4.04 -4.57 2.15
CA HIS A 222 4.68 -5.73 1.53
C HIS A 222 6.15 -5.90 1.94
N GLY A 223 6.58 -5.21 2.99
CA GLY A 223 7.99 -5.19 3.40
C GLY A 223 8.90 -4.47 2.40
N PHE A 224 10.18 -4.38 2.76
CA PHE A 224 11.19 -3.70 1.95
C PHE A 224 12.48 -4.52 1.87
N HIS A 225 12.84 -4.94 0.66
CA HIS A 225 13.99 -5.81 0.40
C HIS A 225 15.05 -5.04 -0.40
N SER A 226 15.97 -4.38 0.32
CA SER A 226 17.06 -3.61 -0.31
C SER A 226 17.94 -4.48 -1.21
N LEU A 227 18.34 -3.91 -2.35
CA LEU A 227 19.21 -4.49 -3.37
C LEU A 227 20.54 -3.75 -3.50
N LYS A 228 20.91 -2.97 -2.48
CA LYS A 228 22.14 -2.17 -2.49
C LYS A 228 23.41 -2.94 -2.11
N ASN A 229 23.32 -4.26 -1.93
CA ASN A 229 24.50 -5.08 -1.71
C ASN A 229 25.47 -4.95 -2.90
N ARG A 230 26.66 -4.38 -2.64
CA ARG A 230 27.64 -4.03 -3.67
C ARG A 230 28.12 -5.23 -4.50
N GLU A 231 28.32 -6.38 -3.86
CA GLU A 231 28.78 -7.59 -4.55
C GLU A 231 27.71 -8.11 -5.50
N LYS A 232 26.45 -8.14 -5.03
CA LYS A 232 25.31 -8.53 -5.86
C LYS A 232 25.07 -7.57 -7.01
N LEU A 233 25.20 -6.26 -6.80
CA LEU A 233 25.10 -5.28 -7.89
C LEU A 233 26.20 -5.46 -8.93
N SER A 234 27.44 -5.70 -8.50
CA SER A 234 28.56 -5.99 -9.43
C SER A 234 28.26 -7.24 -10.27
N TRP A 235 27.73 -8.30 -9.64
CA TRP A 235 27.36 -9.52 -10.35
C TRP A 235 26.19 -9.29 -11.31
N MET A 236 25.17 -8.52 -10.90
CA MET A 236 24.04 -8.16 -11.75
C MET A 236 24.46 -7.36 -12.99
N GLY A 237 25.37 -6.40 -12.85
CA GLY A 237 25.93 -5.65 -13.98
C GLY A 237 26.65 -6.54 -14.99
N LYS A 238 27.45 -7.51 -14.51
CA LYS A 238 28.09 -8.52 -15.35
C LYS A 238 27.08 -9.42 -16.06
N TYR A 239 26.03 -9.84 -15.34
CA TYR A 239 24.97 -10.67 -15.91
C TYR A 239 24.19 -9.94 -17.01
N ILE A 240 23.83 -8.67 -16.80
CA ILE A 240 23.19 -7.84 -17.83
C ILE A 240 24.08 -7.68 -19.07
N SER A 241 25.38 -7.43 -18.88
CA SER A 241 26.33 -7.34 -19.99
C SER A 241 26.41 -8.66 -20.79
N ALA A 242 26.43 -9.80 -20.10
CA ALA A 242 26.42 -11.12 -20.72
C ALA A 242 25.11 -11.36 -21.50
N LEU A 243 23.95 -11.02 -20.92
CA LEU A 243 22.65 -11.14 -21.59
C LEU A 243 22.57 -10.29 -22.86
N GLY A 244 22.97 -9.02 -22.79
CA GLY A 244 22.96 -8.12 -23.95
C GLY A 244 23.85 -8.63 -25.08
N SER A 245 24.99 -9.24 -24.76
CA SER A 245 25.88 -9.87 -25.75
C SER A 245 25.29 -11.16 -26.32
N GLN A 246 24.75 -12.03 -25.47
CA GLN A 246 24.24 -13.35 -25.84
C GLN A 246 23.00 -13.25 -26.74
N TYR A 247 22.07 -12.35 -26.40
CA TYR A 247 20.78 -12.21 -27.09
C TYR A 247 20.72 -11.00 -28.03
N ARG A 248 21.81 -10.22 -28.12
CA ARG A 248 21.91 -9.00 -28.96
C ARG A 248 20.75 -8.05 -28.69
N CYS A 249 20.52 -7.75 -27.42
CA CYS A 249 19.35 -7.00 -26.98
C CYS A 249 19.69 -5.98 -25.90
N GLU A 250 18.78 -5.03 -25.69
CA GLU A 250 18.79 -4.17 -24.52
C GLU A 250 17.94 -4.80 -23.41
N VAL A 251 18.51 -4.92 -22.21
CA VAL A 251 17.73 -5.39 -21.05
C VAL A 251 16.78 -4.28 -20.62
N MET A 252 15.49 -4.57 -20.55
CA MET A 252 14.47 -3.57 -20.25
C MET A 252 13.85 -3.82 -18.87
N ALA A 253 13.80 -2.79 -18.02
CA ALA A 253 12.96 -2.80 -16.83
C ALA A 253 11.59 -2.19 -17.16
N VAL A 254 10.53 -2.91 -16.84
CA VAL A 254 9.17 -2.61 -17.32
C VAL A 254 8.26 -2.28 -16.13
N PRO A 255 7.83 -1.02 -15.96
CA PRO A 255 6.91 -0.64 -14.89
C PRO A 255 5.49 -1.11 -15.19
N MET A 256 4.91 -1.88 -14.27
CA MET A 256 3.55 -2.37 -14.37
C MET A 256 2.60 -1.69 -13.38
N ASN A 257 1.31 -1.74 -13.70
CA ASN A 257 0.25 -1.31 -12.81
C ASN A 257 0.05 -2.32 -11.66
N ASP A 258 0.06 -1.84 -10.41
CA ASP A 258 -0.36 -2.57 -9.21
C ASP A 258 -1.37 -1.75 -8.36
N PRO A 259 -2.57 -1.44 -8.88
CA PRO A 259 -3.61 -0.72 -8.13
C PRO A 259 -3.91 -1.30 -6.75
N VAL A 260 -3.93 -2.64 -6.62
CA VAL A 260 -4.16 -3.32 -5.33
C VAL A 260 -3.03 -2.99 -4.35
N GLY A 261 -1.78 -3.17 -4.75
CA GLY A 261 -0.65 -2.82 -3.89
C GLY A 261 -0.59 -1.33 -3.57
N ILE A 262 -0.97 -0.43 -4.49
CA ILE A 262 -1.08 1.00 -4.19
C ILE A 262 -2.10 1.25 -3.05
N VAL A 263 -3.28 0.65 -3.14
CA VAL A 263 -4.34 0.79 -2.12
C VAL A 263 -3.89 0.20 -0.79
N GLU A 264 -3.24 -0.96 -0.78
CA GLU A 264 -2.72 -1.59 0.43
C GLU A 264 -1.65 -0.71 1.11
N GLU A 265 -0.72 -0.12 0.35
CA GLU A 265 0.32 0.78 0.86
C GLU A 265 -0.27 2.08 1.46
N LEU A 266 -1.31 2.63 0.83
CA LEU A 266 -2.05 3.77 1.37
C LEU A 266 -2.81 3.38 2.65
N ASN A 267 -3.48 2.23 2.65
CA ASN A 267 -4.25 1.76 3.80
C ASN A 267 -3.35 1.53 5.02
N ILE A 268 -2.23 0.81 4.85
CA ILE A 268 -1.29 0.59 5.96
C ILE A 268 -0.70 1.91 6.47
N GLY A 269 -0.44 2.89 5.59
CA GLY A 269 0.00 4.23 6.00
C GLY A 269 -1.01 4.92 6.92
N ARG A 270 -2.30 4.85 6.58
CA ARG A 270 -3.40 5.36 7.42
C ARG A 270 -3.47 4.63 8.77
N LEU A 271 -3.24 3.32 8.78
CA LEU A 271 -3.21 2.52 10.00
C LEU A 271 -2.04 2.91 10.91
N HIS A 272 -0.83 3.05 10.36
CA HIS A 272 0.34 3.50 11.12
C HIS A 272 0.12 4.87 11.77
N ILE A 273 -0.56 5.81 11.10
CA ILE A 273 -0.89 7.11 11.71
C ILE A 273 -1.90 6.95 12.85
N SER A 274 -2.88 6.05 12.70
CA SER A 274 -3.86 5.76 13.74
C SER A 274 -3.21 5.11 14.95
N GLU A 275 -2.29 4.17 14.74
CA GLU A 275 -1.53 3.53 15.81
C GLU A 275 -0.58 4.50 16.50
N ALA A 276 0.09 5.39 15.75
CA ALA A 276 0.95 6.43 16.33
C ALA A 276 0.14 7.42 17.19
N ARG A 277 -1.09 7.76 16.76
CA ARG A 277 -2.02 8.56 17.56
C ARG A 277 -2.40 7.84 18.85
N ASP A 278 -2.75 6.56 18.76
CA ASP A 278 -3.14 5.77 19.92
C ASP A 278 -1.96 5.60 20.88
N ALA A 279 -0.74 5.41 20.37
CA ALA A 279 0.49 5.37 21.16
C ALA A 279 0.75 6.70 21.88
N TYR A 280 0.56 7.84 21.21
CA TYR A 280 0.63 9.17 21.84
C TYR A 280 -0.39 9.31 22.99
N LEU A 281 -1.63 8.91 22.76
CA LEU A 281 -2.71 8.95 23.77
C LEU A 281 -2.44 8.03 24.96
N GLN A 282 -1.69 6.93 24.76
CA GLN A 282 -1.34 5.97 25.80
C GLN A 282 -0.10 6.37 26.60
N GLN A 283 0.64 7.42 26.23
CA GLN A 283 1.77 7.88 27.01
C GLN A 283 1.29 8.32 28.40
N PRO A 284 1.85 7.81 29.52
CA PRO A 284 1.31 8.08 30.85
C PRO A 284 1.16 9.57 31.18
N GLY A 285 2.12 10.40 30.76
CA GLY A 285 2.04 11.86 30.97
C GLY A 285 0.87 12.51 30.22
N VAL A 286 0.69 12.14 28.95
CA VAL A 286 -0.39 12.66 28.09
C VAL A 286 -1.75 12.16 28.58
N PHE A 287 -1.86 10.84 28.83
CA PHE A 287 -3.10 10.21 29.26
C PHE A 287 -3.64 10.84 30.55
N HIS A 288 -2.81 10.93 31.60
CA HIS A 288 -3.24 11.49 32.88
C HIS A 288 -3.62 12.97 32.74
N GLN A 289 -2.82 13.77 32.03
CA GLN A 289 -3.11 15.19 31.85
C GLN A 289 -4.38 15.42 31.04
N ALA A 290 -4.62 14.63 29.99
CA ALA A 290 -5.85 14.69 29.20
C ALA A 290 -7.09 14.32 30.01
N LEU A 291 -7.02 13.24 30.81
CA LEU A 291 -8.10 12.83 31.69
C LEU A 291 -8.44 13.91 32.73
N VAL A 292 -7.42 14.46 33.39
CA VAL A 292 -7.59 15.51 34.41
C VAL A 292 -8.11 16.80 33.78
N SER A 293 -7.54 17.25 32.66
CA SER A 293 -8.00 18.45 31.93
C SER A 293 -9.48 18.32 31.54
N GLY A 294 -9.87 17.16 31.00
CA GLY A 294 -11.26 16.87 30.64
C GLY A 294 -12.21 16.86 31.84
N ALA A 295 -11.80 16.26 32.97
CA ALA A 295 -12.60 16.24 34.19
C ALA A 295 -12.80 17.65 34.78
N ILE A 296 -11.77 18.49 34.75
CA ILE A 296 -11.85 19.89 35.19
C ILE A 296 -12.81 20.67 34.29
N ALA A 297 -12.67 20.57 32.97
CA ALA A 297 -13.54 21.26 32.01
C ALA A 297 -15.01 20.81 32.16
N TRP A 298 -15.25 19.52 32.35
CA TRP A 298 -16.60 18.99 32.61
C TRP A 298 -17.18 19.51 33.93
N THR A 299 -16.37 19.57 34.98
CA THR A 299 -16.77 20.08 36.30
C THR A 299 -17.13 21.57 36.22
N MET A 300 -16.31 22.38 35.55
CA MET A 300 -16.59 23.79 35.29
C MET A 300 -17.93 24.00 34.59
N LYS A 301 -18.18 23.24 33.52
CA LYS A 301 -19.44 23.31 32.77
C LYS A 301 -20.65 22.88 33.62
N SER A 302 -20.46 21.88 34.48
CA SER A 302 -21.50 21.40 35.39
C SER A 302 -21.82 22.41 36.49
N ILE A 303 -20.80 23.06 37.06
CA ILE A 303 -20.96 24.16 38.03
C ILE A 303 -21.78 25.29 37.42
N GLN A 304 -21.42 25.75 36.23
CA GLN A 304 -22.12 26.82 35.53
C GLN A 304 -23.59 26.44 35.30
N LYS A 305 -23.85 25.26 34.73
CA LYS A 305 -25.21 24.78 34.47
C LYS A 305 -26.04 24.68 35.76
N ASN A 306 -25.44 24.20 36.85
CA ASN A 306 -26.12 24.08 38.14
C ASN A 306 -26.41 25.46 38.76
N ALA A 307 -25.47 26.41 38.64
CA ALA A 307 -25.67 27.77 39.12
C ALA A 307 -26.79 28.48 38.34
N GLU A 308 -26.82 28.36 37.01
CA GLU A 308 -27.90 28.89 36.16
C GLU A 308 -29.27 28.31 36.53
N ALA A 309 -29.33 27.00 36.76
CA ALA A 309 -30.59 26.30 37.09
C ALA A 309 -31.09 26.56 38.52
N SER A 310 -30.20 26.83 39.47
CA SER A 310 -30.55 27.00 40.90
C SER A 310 -30.64 28.45 41.36
N SER A 311 -30.17 29.41 40.55
CA SER A 311 -30.19 30.83 40.93
C SER A 311 -31.58 31.44 40.80
N GLN A 312 -31.86 32.38 41.71
CA GLN A 312 -33.04 33.24 41.67
C GLN A 312 -32.60 34.70 41.83
N PRO A 313 -33.38 35.68 41.33
CA PRO A 313 -33.05 37.09 41.51
C PRO A 313 -32.93 37.45 43.00
N LEU A 314 -31.93 38.27 43.34
CA LEU A 314 -31.70 38.71 44.71
C LEU A 314 -32.45 40.01 44.97
N PHE A 315 -33.22 40.03 46.06
CA PHE A 315 -33.95 41.20 46.52
C PHE A 315 -33.48 41.58 47.92
N GLU A 316 -33.02 42.81 48.09
CA GLU A 316 -32.58 43.34 49.39
C GLU A 316 -33.42 44.54 49.81
N ARG A 317 -33.40 44.82 51.12
CA ARG A 317 -34.04 46.02 51.67
C ARG A 317 -33.12 47.22 51.46
N PRO A 318 -33.61 48.34 50.91
CA PRO A 318 -32.80 49.55 50.78
C PRO A 318 -32.36 50.07 52.17
N SER A 319 -31.16 50.64 52.22
CA SER A 319 -30.54 51.16 53.46
C SER A 319 -31.27 52.37 54.06
N SER A 320 -32.16 53.03 53.30
CA SER A 320 -33.06 54.06 53.83
C SER A 320 -34.17 53.38 54.64
N GLY A 321 -34.26 53.67 55.93
CA GLY A 321 -35.13 53.01 56.92
C GLY A 321 -36.65 53.13 56.75
N TYR A 322 -37.18 53.19 55.52
CA TYR A 322 -38.61 53.14 55.24
C TYR A 322 -39.09 51.69 55.03
N PRO A 323 -40.32 51.33 55.46
CA PRO A 323 -40.75 49.93 55.47
C PRO A 323 -41.20 49.45 54.09
N MET A 324 -40.77 48.22 53.75
CA MET A 324 -41.49 47.21 52.96
C MET A 324 -41.34 47.13 51.43
N ALA A 325 -40.56 47.96 50.75
CA ALA A 325 -40.24 47.71 49.33
C ALA A 325 -38.91 46.95 49.20
N PHE A 326 -38.97 45.66 48.90
CA PHE A 326 -37.80 44.90 48.46
C PHE A 326 -37.41 45.35 47.05
N THR A 327 -36.18 45.83 46.89
CA THR A 327 -35.65 46.21 45.57
C THR A 327 -34.78 45.08 45.04
N GLN A 328 -34.98 44.71 43.78
CA GLN A 328 -34.12 43.74 43.12
C GLN A 328 -32.71 44.34 43.01
N THR A 329 -31.74 43.74 43.69
CA THR A 329 -30.35 44.21 43.69
C THR A 329 -29.48 43.45 42.71
N LYS A 330 -29.82 42.20 42.39
CA LYS A 330 -29.16 41.41 41.34
C LYS A 330 -30.17 40.64 40.50
N THR A 331 -29.89 40.53 39.20
CA THR A 331 -30.62 39.62 38.30
C THR A 331 -30.30 38.16 38.63
N GLN A 332 -31.17 37.24 38.21
CA GLN A 332 -30.89 35.80 38.31
C GLN A 332 -29.55 35.44 37.66
N GLU A 333 -29.24 36.05 36.52
CA GLU A 333 -27.98 35.89 35.79
C GLU A 333 -26.79 36.33 36.63
N GLN A 334 -26.85 37.53 37.24
CA GLN A 334 -25.79 38.04 38.11
C GLN A 334 -25.59 37.15 39.36
N VAL A 335 -26.67 36.60 39.93
CA VAL A 335 -26.58 35.65 41.05
C VAL A 335 -25.94 34.34 40.61
N ALA A 336 -26.25 33.85 39.40
CA ALA A 336 -25.63 32.67 38.82
C ALA A 336 -24.14 32.89 38.51
N GLU A 337 -23.77 34.05 37.98
CA GLU A 337 -22.37 34.44 37.75
C GLU A 337 -21.58 34.47 39.06
N ASP A 338 -22.11 35.11 40.10
CA ASP A 338 -21.47 35.17 41.43
C ASP A 338 -21.33 33.78 42.08
N ALA A 339 -22.34 32.92 41.92
CA ALA A 339 -22.30 31.54 42.41
C ALA A 339 -21.25 30.71 41.65
N THR A 340 -21.20 30.85 40.33
CA THR A 340 -20.20 30.23 39.46
C THR A 340 -18.80 30.67 39.86
N ALA A 341 -18.55 31.97 39.97
CA ALA A 341 -17.25 32.54 40.31
C ALA A 341 -16.73 32.04 41.66
N ARG A 342 -17.60 31.95 42.67
CA ARG A 342 -17.26 31.42 44.00
C ARG A 342 -16.86 29.95 43.98
N GLN A 343 -17.50 29.14 43.14
CA GLN A 343 -17.14 27.72 43.02
C GLN A 343 -15.87 27.54 42.18
N TYR A 344 -15.70 28.33 41.12
CA TYR A 344 -14.49 28.33 40.30
C TYR A 344 -13.25 28.72 41.11
N SER A 345 -13.35 29.75 41.97
CA SER A 345 -12.22 30.19 42.79
C SER A 345 -11.73 29.10 43.74
N ARG A 346 -12.61 28.22 44.23
CA ARG A 346 -12.24 27.06 45.05
C ARG A 346 -11.54 26.00 44.21
N LEU A 347 -12.04 25.72 43.01
CA LEU A 347 -11.45 24.74 42.11
C LEU A 347 -10.03 25.17 41.72
N GLN A 348 -9.83 26.45 41.38
CA GLN A 348 -8.54 27.04 40.99
C GLN A 348 -7.47 27.02 42.09
N GLN A 349 -7.82 26.71 43.35
CA GLN A 349 -6.82 26.47 44.39
C GLN A 349 -6.13 25.10 44.26
N SER A 350 -6.72 24.17 43.51
CA SER A 350 -6.26 22.78 43.42
C SER A 350 -5.49 22.45 42.13
N TYR A 351 -5.44 23.38 41.17
CA TYR A 351 -4.74 23.19 39.89
C TYR A 351 -4.41 24.55 39.24
N ASP A 352 -3.58 24.52 38.19
CA ASP A 352 -3.16 25.69 37.41
C ASP A 352 -3.94 25.77 36.09
N GLU A 353 -4.83 26.76 35.95
CA GLU A 353 -5.69 26.91 34.78
C GLU A 353 -4.91 27.30 33.52
N GLU A 354 -3.86 28.12 33.66
CA GLU A 354 -3.05 28.53 32.52
C GLU A 354 -2.32 27.32 31.94
N LYS A 355 -1.69 26.50 32.79
CA LYS A 355 -1.03 25.25 32.35
C LYS A 355 -2.00 24.23 31.77
N ARG A 356 -3.21 24.11 32.33
CA ARG A 356 -4.24 23.21 31.79
C ARG A 356 -4.65 23.62 30.38
N VAL A 357 -4.91 24.91 30.17
CA VAL A 357 -5.30 25.44 28.84
C VAL A 357 -4.16 25.27 27.85
N GLN A 358 -2.92 25.57 28.23
CA GLN A 358 -1.74 25.36 27.38
C GLN A 358 -1.58 23.90 26.97
N PHE A 359 -1.72 22.96 27.92
CA PHE A 359 -1.70 21.53 27.64
C PHE A 359 -2.83 21.14 26.67
N GLN A 360 -4.06 21.59 26.92
CA GLN A 360 -5.22 21.26 26.09
C GLN A 360 -5.02 21.73 24.64
N GLN A 361 -4.55 22.95 24.45
CA GLN A 361 -4.25 23.50 23.12
C GLN A 361 -3.19 22.67 22.39
N GLU A 362 -2.11 22.30 23.07
CA GLU A 362 -1.06 21.46 22.47
C GLU A 362 -1.57 20.06 22.15
N HIS A 363 -2.31 19.44 23.06
CA HIS A 363 -2.92 18.13 22.88
C HIS A 363 -3.87 18.12 21.66
N ASP A 364 -4.77 19.08 21.56
CA ASP A 364 -5.72 19.19 20.45
C ASP A 364 -5.01 19.47 19.13
N ARG A 365 -3.94 20.26 19.16
CA ARG A 365 -3.08 20.51 17.99
C ARG A 365 -2.39 19.24 17.51
N VAL A 366 -1.88 18.40 18.42
CA VAL A 366 -1.27 17.11 18.08
C VAL A 366 -2.30 16.15 17.49
N LEU A 367 -3.47 16.01 18.12
CA LEU A 367 -4.56 15.19 17.58
C LEU A 367 -5.05 15.70 16.23
N GLY A 368 -5.14 17.02 16.05
CA GLY A 368 -5.49 17.66 14.78
C GLY A 368 -4.52 17.28 13.65
N ARG A 369 -3.21 17.21 13.92
CA ARG A 369 -2.21 16.75 12.94
C ARG A 369 -2.42 15.29 12.53
N PHE A 370 -2.71 14.40 13.47
CA PHE A 370 -3.03 13.01 13.14
C PHE A 370 -4.29 12.91 12.28
N SER A 371 -5.36 13.62 12.65
CA SER A 371 -6.61 13.66 11.88
C SER A 371 -6.39 14.19 10.45
N GLN A 372 -5.64 15.28 10.29
CA GLN A 372 -5.31 15.85 8.97
C GLN A 372 -4.60 14.83 8.07
N LYS A 373 -3.63 14.08 8.61
CA LYS A 373 -2.92 13.04 7.84
C LYS A 373 -3.83 11.87 7.47
N ILE A 374 -4.69 11.41 8.39
CA ILE A 374 -5.66 10.34 8.13
C ILE A 374 -6.64 10.78 7.03
N GLU A 375 -7.15 12.01 7.10
CA GLU A 375 -8.04 12.58 6.08
C GLU A 375 -7.35 12.73 4.73
N ALA A 376 -6.10 13.17 4.72
CA ALA A 376 -5.30 13.31 3.50
C ALA A 376 -5.16 11.97 2.76
N ILE A 377 -4.74 10.91 3.46
CA ILE A 377 -4.66 9.56 2.87
C ILE A 377 -6.06 9.02 2.54
N GLY A 378 -7.07 9.34 3.35
CA GLY A 378 -8.46 8.97 3.11
C GLY A 378 -8.99 9.51 1.79
N LYS A 379 -8.60 10.73 1.38
CA LYS A 379 -8.94 11.30 0.07
C LYS A 379 -8.32 10.50 -1.07
N ASP A 380 -7.03 10.18 -0.97
CA ASP A 380 -6.32 9.40 -1.98
C ASP A 380 -6.90 7.98 -2.11
N LEU A 381 -7.19 7.31 -0.98
CA LEU A 381 -7.87 6.01 -0.95
C LEU A 381 -9.26 6.07 -1.61
N ALA A 382 -10.08 7.08 -1.25
CA ALA A 382 -11.41 7.23 -1.82
C ALA A 382 -11.38 7.47 -3.33
N ALA A 383 -10.35 8.15 -3.85
CA ALA A 383 -10.13 8.30 -5.28
C ALA A 383 -9.75 6.96 -5.93
N TRP A 384 -8.86 6.18 -5.31
CA TRP A 384 -8.48 4.85 -5.80
C TRP A 384 -9.61 3.82 -5.80
N TYR A 385 -10.48 3.80 -4.77
CA TYR A 385 -11.64 2.89 -4.76
C TYR A 385 -12.64 3.16 -5.89
N ARG A 386 -12.64 4.38 -6.47
CA ARG A 386 -13.46 4.75 -7.63
C ARG A 386 -12.74 4.54 -8.95
N ASN A 387 -11.44 4.21 -8.92
CA ASN A 387 -10.64 4.02 -10.12
C ASN A 387 -11.08 2.76 -10.89
N THR A 388 -11.29 2.90 -12.19
CA THR A 388 -11.72 1.79 -13.07
C THR A 388 -10.70 0.67 -13.14
N GLY A 389 -9.40 0.97 -13.05
CA GLY A 389 -8.33 -0.04 -13.05
C GLY A 389 -8.34 -0.90 -11.79
N TRP A 390 -8.53 -0.29 -10.61
CA TRP A 390 -8.70 -1.03 -9.36
C TRP A 390 -9.97 -1.89 -9.37
N LEU A 391 -11.12 -1.29 -9.76
CA LEU A 391 -12.38 -2.03 -9.88
C LEU A 391 -12.30 -3.18 -10.88
N ALA A 392 -11.64 -2.99 -12.02
CA ALA A 392 -11.44 -4.02 -13.02
C ALA A 392 -10.63 -5.21 -12.47
N MET A 393 -9.60 -4.96 -11.67
CA MET A 393 -8.86 -6.04 -11.01
C MET A 393 -9.75 -6.82 -10.05
N ILE A 394 -10.46 -6.14 -9.15
CA ILE A 394 -11.31 -6.81 -8.16
C ILE A 394 -12.44 -7.59 -8.82
N ASN A 395 -12.99 -7.11 -9.94
CA ASN A 395 -14.15 -7.74 -10.59
C ASN A 395 -13.78 -8.80 -11.64
N ASN A 396 -12.61 -8.69 -12.29
CA ASN A 396 -12.26 -9.55 -13.43
C ASN A 396 -11.14 -10.56 -13.14
N ASP A 397 -10.30 -10.34 -12.12
CA ASP A 397 -9.21 -11.27 -11.76
C ASP A 397 -9.72 -12.44 -10.90
N TYR A 398 -11.03 -12.48 -10.61
CA TYR A 398 -11.67 -13.46 -9.74
C TYR A 398 -12.99 -13.98 -10.34
N THR A 399 -13.36 -15.21 -10.01
CA THR A 399 -14.62 -15.87 -10.36
C THR A 399 -15.31 -16.42 -9.10
N PRO A 400 -15.75 -15.54 -8.17
CA PRO A 400 -16.32 -15.94 -6.88
C PRO A 400 -17.61 -16.77 -7.01
N ASP A 401 -18.41 -16.54 -8.05
CA ASP A 401 -19.68 -17.24 -8.28
C ASP A 401 -19.51 -18.71 -8.65
N VAL A 402 -18.31 -19.09 -9.10
CA VAL A 402 -18.00 -20.43 -9.64
C VAL A 402 -16.98 -21.17 -8.77
N SER A 403 -16.21 -20.45 -7.94
CA SER A 403 -15.11 -21.02 -7.16
C SER A 403 -15.02 -20.41 -5.77
N THR A 404 -15.21 -21.23 -4.73
CA THR A 404 -15.02 -20.85 -3.32
C THR A 404 -13.60 -20.32 -3.07
N ASP A 405 -12.59 -20.96 -3.65
CA ASP A 405 -11.20 -20.52 -3.53
C ASP A 405 -11.00 -19.13 -4.12
N SER A 406 -11.62 -18.86 -5.28
CA SER A 406 -11.59 -17.53 -5.87
C SER A 406 -12.32 -16.50 -5.03
N TRP A 407 -13.43 -16.87 -4.39
CA TRP A 407 -14.14 -16.00 -3.45
C TRP A 407 -13.27 -15.68 -2.22
N VAL A 408 -12.61 -16.67 -1.62
CA VAL A 408 -11.70 -16.46 -0.48
C VAL A 408 -10.57 -15.51 -0.85
N CYS A 409 -9.99 -15.67 -2.05
CA CYS A 409 -8.90 -14.80 -2.51
C CYS A 409 -9.37 -13.37 -2.76
N GLN A 410 -10.50 -13.20 -3.45
CA GLN A 410 -11.10 -11.89 -3.68
C GLN A 410 -11.43 -11.21 -2.34
N PHE A 411 -12.04 -11.94 -1.42
CA PHE A 411 -12.39 -11.44 -0.08
C PHE A 411 -11.15 -11.04 0.71
N ALA A 412 -10.10 -11.86 0.71
CA ALA A 412 -8.84 -11.57 1.39
C ALA A 412 -8.16 -10.30 0.83
N THR A 413 -8.06 -10.19 -0.51
CA THR A 413 -7.49 -9.02 -1.18
C THR A 413 -8.30 -7.74 -0.89
N VAL A 414 -9.64 -7.81 -0.98
CA VAL A 414 -10.50 -6.67 -0.63
C VAL A 414 -10.35 -6.31 0.85
N THR A 415 -10.29 -7.29 1.74
CA THR A 415 -10.10 -7.08 3.18
C THR A 415 -8.80 -6.35 3.46
N ALA A 416 -7.67 -6.79 2.89
CA ALA A 416 -6.38 -6.11 3.04
C ALA A 416 -6.43 -4.64 2.56
N CYS A 417 -7.21 -4.37 1.50
CA CYS A 417 -7.41 -3.03 0.97
C CYS A 417 -8.26 -2.10 1.86
N ILE A 418 -9.19 -2.62 2.66
CA ILE A 418 -10.18 -1.81 3.40
C ILE A 418 -10.07 -1.89 4.92
N GLN A 419 -9.35 -2.88 5.45
CA GLN A 419 -9.33 -3.17 6.88
C GLN A 419 -8.92 -1.93 7.70
N GLY A 420 -9.71 -1.63 8.74
CA GLY A 420 -9.35 -0.70 9.82
C GLY A 420 -8.60 -1.46 10.92
N GLY A 421 -7.53 -0.88 11.48
CA GLY A 421 -6.76 -1.49 12.58
C GLY A 421 -7.63 -1.70 13.83
N ARG A 422 -7.31 -2.57 14.81
CA ARG A 422 -6.11 -3.36 15.12
C ARG A 422 -6.21 -4.82 14.62
N ASN A 423 -5.18 -5.31 13.92
CA ASN A 423 -4.83 -6.73 13.97
C ASN A 423 -3.72 -6.90 15.00
N GLY A 424 -4.03 -7.48 16.16
CA GLY A 424 -2.99 -8.08 16.97
C GLY A 424 -2.30 -9.15 16.14
N GLN A 425 -1.00 -9.02 15.92
CA GLN A 425 -0.06 -10.10 15.62
C GLN A 425 -0.63 -11.30 14.84
N LEU A 426 -1.17 -11.09 13.63
CA LEU A 426 -1.32 -12.18 12.65
C LEU A 426 -0.03 -12.26 11.84
N ASN A 427 1.10 -12.51 12.53
CA ASN A 427 2.34 -13.00 11.92
C ASN A 427 3.35 -13.45 12.98
N LYS A 428 2.96 -14.43 13.80
CA LYS A 428 3.87 -15.50 14.25
C LYS A 428 3.11 -16.82 14.29
N GLY A 429 3.23 -17.60 13.20
CA GLY A 429 2.95 -19.03 13.16
C GLY A 429 1.55 -19.49 13.57
N GLY A 430 0.61 -19.50 12.61
CA GLY A 430 -0.73 -20.02 12.88
C GLY A 430 -1.59 -20.04 11.65
N MET A 431 -1.35 -21.03 10.79
CA MET A 431 -2.19 -21.40 9.66
C MET A 431 -3.61 -21.71 10.17
N VAL A 432 -4.57 -20.78 10.00
CA VAL A 432 -5.98 -21.12 10.12
C VAL A 432 -6.37 -21.81 8.82
N ARG A 433 -6.36 -23.14 8.85
CA ARG A 433 -7.10 -23.96 7.89
C ARG A 433 -8.58 -23.58 8.02
N VAL A 434 -9.13 -22.93 7.01
CA VAL A 434 -10.57 -22.87 6.83
C VAL A 434 -10.96 -24.18 6.13
N ALA A 435 -11.83 -24.93 6.80
CA ALA A 435 -12.37 -26.20 6.36
C ALA A 435 -13.30 -26.04 5.15
#